data_AF-A0A5C5SLM9-F1
#
_entry.id   AF-A0A5C5SLM9-F1
#
_cell.length_a   1.000
_cell.length_b   1.000
_cell.length_c   1.000
_cell.angle_alpha   90.00
_cell.angle_beta   90.00
_cell.angle_gamma   90.00
#
_symmetry.space_group_name_H-M   'P 1'
#
loop_
_entity.id
_entity.type
_entity.pdbx_description
1 polymer ?
#
loop_
_entity_poly.entity_id
_entity_poly.type
_entity_poly.pdbx_seq_one_letter_code
_entity_poly.pdbx_strand_id
1 'polypeptide(L)'
;MMNESSYNCSVRIRKGQPIRRLIHTFSGPWLKWETGKEGFFQLIDCTVDGTPVEFSMRPSPEDAGFEPESRTFTWTPRQIHTGETKIFEFNAISGDATYPFKILITIEEVRVAPRREQHAQALTRFLMDKRIASPLIIGIYNHLGEGRSAFLSLIEDEIKKANQNLDRIHPRQSKRFHVVRFDASEYDDQEKIWLALLKLLFGKYKEEHGSRAKIAYWQHILMKIGRERKITLLLALLLSVLILLSIRFVINLPVTIAPNTDVTGTVLASILLGLTPLVYAFISFVAIPAFRRTSTLFIKPTYDELKTKIKYPDYRDRLGTRVEVIESLNTLVDVWLKETADKIVVMVDHIDNCSEESIAGFFEALELFNTNADYKQINFIIPMNPAPVRLALAAKNLHRLEVEQPGIRDKIALGQEILESCVTFPYTLPPITDYASLIKEWLPAFDSHWTRRDIMDIGEDAFLYDEQDKLVLSELINTITVSFRPVKSMEVKKIVEFLLLAKEKWKMHKEMEQHEHVDLLEFRHEFISWFFLEYFFRDHAEHLITYLKLHKEELANGSFMDLVRISYPIQPLDERFDLKTLFVFLKDVPLNPKGQQYLLLSHQISKSIIPRNTGE
;
A
#
# COMPACT_ATOMS: atom_id res chain seq x y z
N MET A 1 12.66 -23.06 -13.88
CA MET A 1 12.01 -24.17 -13.14
C MET A 1 10.52 -23.88 -13.09
N MET A 2 9.72 -24.90 -13.40
CA MET A 2 8.32 -24.86 -13.81
C MET A 2 7.41 -24.00 -12.91
N ASN A 3 6.59 -23.18 -13.58
CA ASN A 3 5.49 -22.42 -12.98
C ASN A 3 4.24 -23.29 -13.12
N GLU A 4 4.04 -24.23 -12.19
CA GLU A 4 2.80 -25.01 -12.10
C GLU A 4 1.75 -24.19 -11.35
N SER A 5 0.94 -23.46 -12.09
CA SER A 5 -0.37 -23.01 -11.63
C SER A 5 -1.46 -23.87 -12.28
N SER A 6 -1.42 -25.18 -12.00
CA SER A 6 -2.57 -26.05 -12.17
C SER A 6 -3.46 -25.87 -10.94
N TYR A 7 -4.68 -25.39 -11.13
CA TYR A 7 -5.71 -25.39 -10.09
C TYR A 7 -6.07 -26.85 -9.74
N ASN A 8 -5.30 -27.47 -8.86
CA ASN A 8 -5.62 -28.77 -8.27
C ASN A 8 -6.71 -28.56 -7.20
N CYS A 9 -7.98 -28.56 -7.61
CA CYS A 9 -9.08 -28.72 -6.67
C CYS A 9 -9.18 -30.21 -6.28
N SER A 10 -8.46 -30.62 -5.23
CA SER A 10 -8.69 -31.92 -4.58
C SER A 10 -9.70 -31.76 -3.46
N VAL A 11 -10.94 -32.22 -3.66
CA VAL A 11 -12.00 -32.15 -2.65
C VAL A 11 -12.00 -33.44 -1.82
N ARG A 12 -11.68 -33.35 -0.52
CA ARG A 12 -11.83 -34.46 0.45
C ARG A 12 -13.15 -34.29 1.22
N ILE A 13 -13.95 -35.35 1.30
CA ILE A 13 -15.21 -35.38 2.07
C ILE A 13 -15.10 -36.44 3.19
N ARG A 14 -15.57 -36.10 4.40
CA ARG A 14 -15.56 -36.98 5.59
C ARG A 14 -16.67 -38.04 5.54
N LYS A 15 -16.38 -39.17 6.20
CA LYS A 15 -17.22 -40.38 6.30
C LYS A 15 -18.60 -40.08 6.93
N GLY A 16 -19.70 -40.43 6.25
CA GLY A 16 -21.04 -40.48 6.86
C GLY A 16 -22.22 -39.79 6.15
N GLN A 17 -22.12 -39.33 4.90
CA GLN A 17 -23.25 -38.70 4.19
C GLN A 17 -23.95 -39.62 3.17
N PRO A 18 -25.29 -39.58 3.06
CA PRO A 18 -26.04 -40.40 2.09
C PRO A 18 -25.93 -39.88 0.65
N ILE A 19 -25.85 -40.82 -0.32
CA ILE A 19 -25.61 -40.62 -1.76
C ILE A 19 -26.57 -39.59 -2.41
N ARG A 20 -27.82 -39.49 -1.92
CA ARG A 20 -28.81 -38.51 -2.42
C ARG A 20 -28.43 -37.04 -2.13
N ARG A 21 -27.63 -36.77 -1.10
CA ARG A 21 -27.10 -35.42 -0.79
C ARG A 21 -25.84 -35.06 -1.59
N LEU A 22 -25.07 -36.06 -2.02
CA LEU A 22 -23.80 -35.87 -2.75
C LEU A 22 -24.00 -35.32 -4.17
N ILE A 23 -25.10 -35.68 -4.85
CA ILE A 23 -25.43 -35.13 -6.17
C ILE A 23 -25.79 -33.63 -6.08
N HIS A 24 -26.30 -33.19 -4.93
CA HIS A 24 -26.68 -31.80 -4.70
C HIS A 24 -25.49 -30.89 -4.36
N THR A 25 -24.45 -31.40 -3.70
CA THR A 25 -23.24 -30.62 -3.36
C THR A 25 -22.48 -30.13 -4.60
N PHE A 26 -22.57 -30.86 -5.72
CA PHE A 26 -21.97 -30.48 -7.01
C PHE A 26 -22.90 -29.68 -7.94
N SER A 27 -24.10 -29.31 -7.45
CA SER A 27 -25.06 -28.50 -8.19
C SER A 27 -25.07 -27.02 -7.75
N GLY A 28 -24.06 -26.56 -7.01
CA GLY A 28 -23.73 -25.13 -6.91
C GLY A 28 -23.06 -24.67 -8.22
N PRO A 29 -23.34 -23.47 -8.73
CA PRO A 29 -23.21 -23.18 -10.15
C PRO A 29 -21.79 -22.74 -10.51
N TRP A 30 -21.42 -23.10 -11.74
CA TRP A 30 -20.27 -22.61 -12.51
C TRP A 30 -18.90 -23.15 -12.09
N LEU A 31 -18.46 -24.25 -12.72
CA LEU A 31 -17.03 -24.39 -12.98
C LEU A 31 -16.66 -23.29 -14.00
N LYS A 32 -15.94 -22.26 -13.56
CA LYS A 32 -15.44 -21.20 -14.45
C LYS A 32 -14.14 -21.65 -15.08
N TRP A 33 -14.16 -21.86 -16.39
CA TRP A 33 -13.00 -22.29 -17.14
C TRP A 33 -12.55 -21.20 -18.10
N GLU A 34 -11.23 -21.13 -18.27
CA GLU A 34 -10.62 -20.13 -19.12
C GLU A 34 -10.54 -20.63 -20.56
N THR A 35 -10.85 -19.73 -21.49
CA THR A 35 -10.65 -19.98 -22.91
C THR A 35 -9.19 -20.32 -23.20
N GLY A 36 -8.94 -21.43 -23.88
CA GLY A 36 -7.59 -21.87 -24.31
C GLY A 36 -6.75 -22.56 -23.24
N LYS A 37 -7.28 -22.78 -22.02
CA LYS A 37 -6.65 -23.60 -20.99
C LYS A 37 -7.39 -24.92 -20.83
N GLU A 38 -6.64 -26.01 -20.65
CA GLU A 38 -7.22 -27.31 -20.31
C GLU A 38 -7.74 -27.27 -18.88
N GLY A 39 -9.02 -27.55 -18.71
CA GLY A 39 -9.63 -27.79 -17.41
C GLY A 39 -9.80 -29.29 -17.19
N PHE A 40 -9.73 -29.70 -15.92
CA PHE A 40 -10.06 -31.07 -15.53
C PHE A 40 -10.71 -31.11 -14.14
N PHE A 41 -11.49 -32.14 -13.87
CA PHE A 41 -11.97 -32.46 -12.52
C PHE A 41 -12.12 -33.98 -12.37
N GLN A 42 -12.02 -34.47 -11.13
CA GLN A 42 -12.20 -35.87 -10.81
C GLN A 42 -13.51 -36.10 -10.05
N LEU A 43 -14.28 -37.11 -10.46
CA LEU A 43 -15.46 -37.57 -9.74
C LEU A 43 -15.03 -38.57 -8.66
N ILE A 44 -15.51 -38.38 -7.44
CA ILE A 44 -15.21 -39.23 -6.29
C ILE A 44 -16.52 -39.78 -5.76
N ASP A 45 -16.59 -41.09 -5.50
CA ASP A 45 -17.71 -41.73 -4.84
C ASP A 45 -17.48 -41.82 -3.33
N CYS A 46 -18.58 -41.80 -2.57
CA CYS A 46 -18.59 -42.03 -1.14
C CYS A 46 -19.83 -42.88 -0.83
N THR A 47 -19.72 -44.20 -0.98
CA THR A 47 -20.78 -45.11 -0.60
C THR A 47 -20.63 -45.52 0.87
N VAL A 48 -21.74 -45.55 1.60
CA VAL A 48 -21.77 -45.93 3.02
C VAL A 48 -21.45 -47.43 3.19
N ASP A 49 -21.71 -48.21 2.13
CA ASP A 49 -21.70 -49.67 2.16
C ASP A 49 -20.56 -50.30 1.31
N GLY A 50 -19.67 -49.47 0.75
CA GLY A 50 -18.54 -49.94 -0.08
C GLY A 50 -18.94 -50.50 -1.45
N THR A 51 -20.18 -50.29 -1.88
CA THR A 51 -20.61 -50.63 -3.25
C THR A 51 -19.88 -49.74 -4.27
N PRO A 52 -19.28 -50.31 -5.32
CA PRO A 52 -18.59 -49.52 -6.33
C PRO A 52 -19.59 -48.69 -7.14
N VAL A 53 -19.25 -47.43 -7.39
CA VAL A 53 -20.01 -46.55 -8.28
C VAL A 53 -19.25 -46.38 -9.58
N GLU A 54 -19.92 -46.69 -10.68
CA GLU A 54 -19.42 -46.44 -12.03
C GLU A 54 -19.97 -45.10 -12.53
N PHE A 55 -19.10 -44.28 -13.13
CA PHE A 55 -19.47 -43.01 -13.70
C PHE A 55 -19.40 -43.10 -15.23
N SER A 56 -20.36 -42.48 -15.90
CA SER A 56 -20.34 -42.29 -17.35
C SER A 56 -20.76 -40.87 -17.70
N MET A 57 -20.29 -40.39 -18.84
CA MET A 57 -20.65 -39.07 -19.37
C MET A 57 -21.35 -39.22 -20.71
N ARG A 58 -22.40 -38.43 -20.95
CA ARG A 58 -22.95 -38.23 -22.30
C ARG A 58 -22.17 -37.10 -22.98
N PRO A 59 -21.57 -37.33 -24.15
CA PRO A 59 -20.67 -36.37 -24.77
C PRO A 59 -21.43 -35.13 -25.28
N SER A 60 -20.93 -33.94 -24.92
CA SER A 60 -21.21 -32.62 -25.52
C SER A 60 -20.36 -31.56 -24.80
N PRO A 61 -19.47 -30.75 -25.43
CA PRO A 61 -19.14 -30.56 -26.86
C PRO A 61 -17.89 -31.32 -27.37
N GLU A 62 -17.53 -31.13 -28.66
CA GLU A 62 -16.65 -31.95 -29.54
C GLU A 62 -15.22 -32.30 -29.08
N ASP A 63 -14.71 -31.78 -27.97
CA ASP A 63 -13.35 -32.08 -27.48
C ASP A 63 -13.31 -32.45 -26.00
N ALA A 64 -14.48 -32.72 -25.39
CA ALA A 64 -14.58 -33.06 -23.97
C ALA A 64 -14.39 -34.56 -23.75
N GLY A 65 -13.38 -34.93 -22.96
CA GLY A 65 -13.06 -36.30 -22.59
C GLY A 65 -13.50 -36.62 -21.16
N PHE A 66 -14.00 -37.83 -20.95
CA PHE A 66 -14.17 -38.39 -19.62
C PHE A 66 -13.58 -39.79 -19.60
N GLU A 67 -12.62 -40.02 -18.71
CA GLU A 67 -11.98 -41.32 -18.50
C GLU A 67 -12.64 -42.03 -17.32
N PRO A 68 -13.46 -43.08 -17.53
CA PRO A 68 -14.21 -43.73 -16.46
C PRO A 68 -13.33 -44.39 -15.40
N GLU A 69 -12.15 -44.92 -15.78
CA GLU A 69 -11.25 -45.62 -14.85
C GLU A 69 -10.60 -44.67 -13.84
N SER A 70 -10.10 -43.54 -14.33
CA SER A 70 -9.52 -42.48 -13.48
C SER A 70 -10.58 -41.54 -12.91
N ARG A 71 -11.82 -41.63 -13.40
CA ARG A 71 -12.96 -40.76 -13.09
C ARG A 71 -12.67 -39.29 -13.39
N THR A 72 -11.79 -39.04 -14.37
CA THR A 72 -11.31 -37.69 -14.68
C THR A 72 -12.00 -37.17 -15.94
N PHE A 73 -12.65 -36.01 -15.81
CA PHE A 73 -13.11 -35.19 -16.92
C PHE A 73 -11.99 -34.24 -17.36
N THR A 74 -11.81 -34.06 -18.66
CA THR A 74 -10.84 -33.14 -19.27
C THR A 74 -11.50 -32.41 -20.45
N TRP A 75 -11.32 -31.10 -20.56
CA TRP A 75 -11.77 -30.37 -21.74
C TRP A 75 -11.00 -29.05 -21.90
N THR A 76 -10.75 -28.63 -23.14
CA THR A 76 -10.08 -27.34 -23.44
C THR A 76 -11.06 -26.44 -24.22
N PRO A 77 -11.64 -25.40 -23.59
CA PRO A 77 -12.58 -24.52 -24.27
C PRO A 77 -11.91 -23.66 -25.34
N ARG A 78 -12.51 -23.55 -26.53
CA ARG A 78 -12.06 -22.66 -27.62
C ARG A 78 -12.70 -21.27 -27.49
N GLN A 79 -12.15 -20.27 -28.18
CA GLN A 79 -12.70 -18.89 -28.22
C GLN A 79 -14.18 -18.81 -28.62
N ILE A 80 -14.66 -19.76 -29.42
CA ILE A 80 -16.08 -19.85 -29.80
C ILE A 80 -17.01 -20.17 -28.64
N HIS A 81 -16.49 -20.69 -27.51
CA HIS A 81 -17.27 -21.03 -26.33
C HIS A 81 -17.32 -19.89 -25.31
N THR A 82 -16.56 -18.82 -25.51
CA THR A 82 -16.43 -17.69 -24.58
C THR A 82 -17.77 -16.99 -24.35
N GLY A 83 -18.11 -16.76 -23.08
CA GLY A 83 -19.37 -16.15 -22.67
C GLY A 83 -20.55 -17.12 -22.63
N GLU A 84 -20.34 -18.40 -22.96
CA GLU A 84 -21.37 -19.43 -22.92
C GLU A 84 -21.25 -20.29 -21.64
N THR A 85 -22.38 -20.83 -21.20
CA THR A 85 -22.41 -21.92 -20.21
C THR A 85 -22.69 -23.23 -20.94
N LYS A 86 -21.79 -24.20 -20.83
CA LYS A 86 -21.97 -25.56 -21.35
C LYS A 86 -22.47 -26.49 -20.24
N ILE A 87 -23.36 -27.39 -20.61
CA ILE A 87 -23.99 -28.35 -19.70
C ILE A 87 -23.48 -29.75 -20.07
N PHE A 88 -22.86 -30.42 -19.11
CA PHE A 88 -22.36 -31.79 -19.23
C PHE A 88 -23.25 -32.72 -18.43
N GLU A 89 -23.76 -33.77 -19.07
CA GLU A 89 -24.62 -34.77 -18.41
C GLU A 89 -23.81 -36.00 -18.02
N PHE A 90 -23.86 -36.37 -16.75
CA PHE A 90 -23.20 -37.54 -16.19
C PHE A 90 -24.24 -38.51 -15.61
N ASN A 91 -23.89 -39.79 -15.56
CA ASN A 91 -24.66 -40.79 -14.84
C ASN A 91 -23.75 -41.48 -13.82
N ALA A 92 -24.23 -41.60 -12.59
CA ALA A 92 -23.65 -42.46 -11.58
C ALA A 92 -24.48 -43.75 -11.49
N ILE A 93 -23.84 -44.89 -11.65
CA ILE A 93 -24.47 -46.23 -11.60
C ILE A 93 -24.01 -46.90 -10.31
N SER A 94 -24.96 -47.30 -9.47
CA SER A 94 -24.70 -48.07 -8.26
C SER A 94 -25.64 -49.27 -8.20
N GLY A 95 -25.09 -50.47 -8.40
CA GLY A 95 -25.89 -51.67 -8.63
C GLY A 95 -26.80 -51.49 -9.85
N ASP A 96 -28.11 -51.73 -9.68
CA ASP A 96 -29.11 -51.58 -10.75
C ASP A 96 -29.68 -50.15 -10.88
N ALA A 97 -29.28 -49.22 -10.02
CA ALA A 97 -29.80 -47.86 -10.00
C ALA A 97 -28.90 -46.89 -10.79
N THR A 98 -29.50 -46.12 -11.69
CA THR A 98 -28.84 -45.05 -12.45
C THR A 98 -29.30 -43.68 -11.96
N TYR A 99 -28.35 -42.81 -11.64
CA TYR A 99 -28.59 -41.45 -11.15
C TYR A 99 -28.00 -40.42 -12.13
N PRO A 100 -28.83 -39.78 -12.96
CA PRO A 100 -28.36 -38.72 -13.85
C PRO A 100 -28.12 -37.42 -13.08
N PHE A 101 -27.05 -36.71 -13.42
CA PHE A 101 -26.75 -35.38 -12.89
C PHE A 101 -26.08 -34.50 -13.96
N LYS A 102 -26.09 -33.18 -13.74
CA LYS A 102 -25.57 -32.20 -14.70
C LYS A 102 -24.51 -31.31 -14.05
N ILE A 103 -23.44 -31.04 -14.78
CA ILE A 103 -22.40 -30.09 -14.40
C ILE A 103 -22.43 -28.92 -15.40
N LEU A 104 -22.45 -27.70 -14.89
CA LEU A 104 -22.43 -26.48 -15.71
C LEU A 104 -21.04 -25.85 -15.67
N ILE A 105 -20.45 -25.64 -16.85
CA ILE A 105 -19.15 -24.98 -17.02
C ILE A 105 -19.37 -23.66 -17.77
N THR A 106 -19.00 -22.54 -17.16
CA THR A 106 -19.02 -21.22 -17.81
C THR A 106 -17.64 -20.90 -18.33
N ILE A 107 -17.56 -20.51 -19.60
CA ILE A 107 -16.30 -20.17 -20.24
C ILE A 107 -16.15 -18.66 -20.24
N GLU A 108 -15.11 -18.15 -19.61
CA GLU A 108 -14.84 -16.72 -19.56
C GLU A 108 -13.71 -16.33 -20.52
N GLU A 109 -13.79 -15.11 -21.06
CA GLU A 109 -12.68 -14.50 -21.79
C GLU A 109 -11.63 -14.11 -20.76
N VAL A 110 -10.37 -14.52 -20.97
CA VAL A 110 -9.27 -14.07 -20.13
C VAL A 110 -8.99 -12.59 -20.44
N ARG A 111 -9.81 -11.70 -19.90
CA ARG A 111 -9.41 -10.32 -19.62
C ARG A 111 -8.92 -10.26 -18.19
N VAL A 112 -7.85 -10.99 -17.90
CA VAL A 112 -7.13 -10.80 -16.65
C VAL A 112 -6.45 -9.45 -16.77
N ALA A 113 -7.14 -8.42 -16.28
CA ALA A 113 -6.48 -7.16 -15.95
C ALA A 113 -5.24 -7.53 -15.12
N PRO A 114 -4.05 -6.99 -15.45
CA PRO A 114 -2.84 -7.37 -14.78
C PRO A 114 -3.01 -7.19 -13.27
N ARG A 115 -2.51 -8.13 -12.47
CA ARG A 115 -2.60 -7.99 -11.02
C ARG A 115 -1.84 -6.74 -10.57
N ARG A 116 -2.18 -6.19 -9.41
CA ARG A 116 -1.52 -4.98 -8.89
C ARG A 116 -0.02 -5.14 -8.75
N GLU A 117 0.48 -6.34 -8.46
CA GLU A 117 1.91 -6.66 -8.43
C GLU A 117 2.56 -6.45 -9.80
N GLN A 118 1.88 -6.84 -10.88
CA GLN A 118 2.39 -6.65 -12.25
C GLN A 118 2.41 -5.16 -12.63
N HIS A 119 1.40 -4.41 -12.22
CA HIS A 119 1.38 -2.95 -12.39
C HIS A 119 2.48 -2.24 -11.59
N ALA A 120 2.71 -2.65 -10.34
CA ALA A 120 3.80 -2.14 -9.52
C ALA A 120 5.17 -2.45 -10.16
N GLN A 121 5.36 -3.68 -10.66
CA GLN A 121 6.57 -4.07 -11.40
C GLN A 121 6.78 -3.22 -12.66
N ALA A 122 5.73 -3.02 -13.46
CA ALA A 122 5.82 -2.22 -14.67
C ALA A 122 6.17 -0.76 -14.37
N LEU A 123 5.54 -0.16 -13.36
CA LEU A 123 5.79 1.22 -12.94
C LEU A 123 7.21 1.38 -12.35
N THR A 124 7.67 0.42 -11.56
CA THR A 124 9.06 0.40 -11.05
C THR A 124 10.06 0.30 -12.19
N ARG A 125 9.84 -0.58 -13.19
CA ARG A 125 10.70 -0.68 -14.37
C ARG A 125 10.74 0.63 -15.16
N PHE A 126 9.58 1.27 -15.34
CA PHE A 126 9.48 2.58 -15.96
C PHE A 126 10.31 3.62 -15.19
N LEU A 127 10.10 3.76 -13.88
CA LEU A 127 10.83 4.69 -13.02
C LEU A 127 12.36 4.48 -13.07
N MET A 128 12.80 3.22 -13.17
CA MET A 128 14.20 2.84 -13.18
C MET A 128 14.87 2.90 -14.56
N ASP A 129 14.11 3.14 -15.63
CA ASP A 129 14.65 3.21 -16.99
C ASP A 129 15.59 4.42 -17.14
N LYS A 130 16.80 4.17 -17.66
CA LYS A 130 17.83 5.19 -17.86
C LYS A 130 17.45 6.23 -18.91
N ARG A 131 16.55 5.88 -19.83
CA ARG A 131 16.07 6.77 -20.90
C ARG A 131 15.09 7.82 -20.39
N ILE A 132 14.53 7.62 -19.20
CA ILE A 132 13.52 8.50 -18.63
C ILE A 132 14.20 9.60 -17.82
N ALA A 133 13.97 10.82 -18.27
CA ALA A 133 14.43 12.02 -17.58
C ALA A 133 13.67 12.19 -16.26
N SER A 134 14.40 12.67 -15.26
CA SER A 134 13.85 13.09 -13.98
C SER A 134 14.04 14.60 -13.83
N PRO A 135 13.24 15.29 -13.00
CA PRO A 135 12.28 14.76 -12.03
C PRO A 135 11.03 14.18 -12.70
N LEU A 136 10.49 13.11 -12.12
CA LEU A 136 9.24 12.49 -12.57
C LEU A 136 8.22 12.59 -11.44
N ILE A 137 7.08 13.23 -11.70
CA ILE A 137 5.96 13.29 -10.77
C ILE A 137 4.87 12.37 -11.29
N ILE A 138 4.71 11.22 -10.64
CA ILE A 138 3.71 10.21 -10.98
C ILE A 138 2.49 10.41 -10.08
N GLY A 139 1.35 10.79 -10.65
CA GLY A 139 0.08 10.85 -9.94
C GLY A 139 -0.65 9.52 -10.11
N ILE A 140 -0.86 8.78 -9.03
CA ILE A 140 -1.64 7.53 -9.07
C ILE A 140 -3.10 7.89 -8.73
N TYR A 141 -4.00 7.75 -9.69
CA TYR A 141 -5.42 8.12 -9.55
C TYR A 141 -6.29 6.91 -9.27
N ASN A 142 -7.13 7.04 -8.24
CA ASN A 142 -7.99 5.99 -7.71
C ASN A 142 -9.01 6.61 -6.75
N HIS A 143 -10.09 5.90 -6.44
CA HIS A 143 -11.08 6.39 -5.47
C HIS A 143 -10.68 6.03 -4.02
N LEU A 144 -11.28 6.75 -3.07
CA LEU A 144 -11.01 6.53 -1.65
C LEU A 144 -11.40 5.10 -1.25
N GLY A 145 -10.49 4.40 -0.57
CA GLY A 145 -10.69 3.03 -0.06
C GLY A 145 -10.27 1.90 -1.01
N GLU A 146 -9.65 2.20 -2.16
CA GLU A 146 -9.18 1.21 -3.13
C GLU A 146 -7.74 0.72 -2.87
N GLY A 147 -7.21 0.85 -1.66
CA GLY A 147 -5.90 0.28 -1.28
C GLY A 147 -4.69 0.98 -1.91
N ARG A 148 -4.64 2.31 -1.89
CA ARG A 148 -3.53 3.09 -2.45
C ARG A 148 -2.21 2.89 -1.71
N SER A 149 -2.24 2.93 -0.38
CA SER A 149 -1.08 2.71 0.48
C SER A 149 -0.49 1.32 0.28
N ALA A 150 -1.35 0.31 0.10
CA ALA A 150 -0.93 -1.05 -0.23
C ALA A 150 -0.21 -1.11 -1.60
N PHE A 151 -0.71 -0.39 -2.60
CA PHE A 151 -0.05 -0.30 -3.90
C PHE A 151 1.32 0.42 -3.82
N LEU A 152 1.45 1.46 -3.01
CA LEU A 152 2.75 2.07 -2.74
C LEU A 152 3.74 1.08 -2.10
N SER A 153 3.28 0.23 -1.18
CA SER A 153 4.12 -0.81 -0.58
C SER A 153 4.60 -1.84 -1.60
N LEU A 154 3.75 -2.23 -2.56
CA LEU A 154 4.18 -3.08 -3.68
C LEU A 154 5.29 -2.42 -4.51
N ILE A 155 5.16 -1.13 -4.83
CA ILE A 155 6.20 -0.40 -5.58
C ILE A 155 7.50 -0.34 -4.76
N GLU A 156 7.41 -0.04 -3.46
CA GLU A 156 8.57 0.02 -2.57
C GLU A 156 9.30 -1.32 -2.50
N ASP A 157 8.57 -2.43 -2.38
CA ASP A 157 9.15 -3.76 -2.33
C ASP A 157 9.82 -4.14 -3.67
N GLU A 158 9.22 -3.77 -4.80
CA GLU A 158 9.83 -3.96 -6.12
C GLU A 158 11.10 -3.12 -6.29
N ILE A 159 11.14 -1.88 -5.79
CA ILE A 159 12.35 -1.05 -5.78
C ILE A 159 13.43 -1.68 -4.89
N LYS A 160 13.07 -2.20 -3.70
CA LYS A 160 14.01 -2.90 -2.81
C LYS A 160 14.59 -4.14 -3.48
N LYS A 161 13.77 -4.97 -4.11
CA LYS A 161 14.22 -6.15 -4.88
C LYS A 161 15.16 -5.74 -6.02
N ALA A 162 14.82 -4.68 -6.74
CA ALA A 162 15.66 -4.18 -7.83
C ALA A 162 17.02 -3.68 -7.32
N ASN A 163 17.07 -2.91 -6.23
CA ASN A 163 18.30 -2.48 -5.59
C ASN A 163 19.17 -3.68 -5.12
N GLN A 164 18.57 -4.69 -4.48
CA GLN A 164 19.29 -5.89 -4.04
C GLN A 164 19.93 -6.66 -5.20
N ASN A 165 19.24 -6.74 -6.34
CA ASN A 165 19.79 -7.37 -7.54
C ASN A 165 20.95 -6.57 -8.13
N LEU A 166 20.90 -5.23 -8.06
CA LEU A 166 21.99 -4.36 -8.50
C LEU A 166 23.26 -4.56 -7.67
N ASP A 167 23.12 -4.68 -6.35
CA ASP A 167 24.24 -4.92 -5.41
C ASP A 167 25.02 -6.21 -5.73
N ARG A 168 24.33 -7.22 -6.28
CA ARG A 168 24.93 -8.52 -6.65
C ARG A 168 25.74 -8.48 -7.95
N ILE A 169 25.37 -7.62 -8.90
CA ILE A 169 25.91 -7.66 -10.26
C ILE A 169 27.03 -6.63 -10.44
N HIS A 170 26.83 -5.36 -10.06
CA HIS A 170 27.80 -4.28 -10.30
C HIS A 170 27.84 -3.21 -9.18
N PRO A 171 28.50 -3.48 -8.04
CA PRO A 171 28.44 -2.64 -6.83
C PRO A 171 29.02 -1.21 -6.94
N ARG A 172 29.60 -0.80 -8.08
CA ARG A 172 30.22 0.53 -8.26
C ARG A 172 29.70 1.33 -9.46
N GLN A 173 28.76 0.80 -10.26
CA GLN A 173 28.25 1.46 -11.47
C GLN A 173 26.73 1.46 -11.58
N SER A 174 26.03 0.85 -10.62
CA SER A 174 24.58 0.79 -10.61
C SER A 174 23.95 1.97 -9.89
N LYS A 175 22.93 2.53 -10.53
CA LYS A 175 22.08 3.61 -10.01
C LYS A 175 21.11 3.07 -8.97
N ARG A 176 21.27 3.49 -7.71
CA ARG A 176 20.39 3.09 -6.60
C ARG A 176 19.20 4.03 -6.49
N PHE A 177 18.07 3.48 -6.04
CA PHE A 177 16.85 4.24 -5.78
C PHE A 177 16.54 4.26 -4.29
N HIS A 178 16.60 5.43 -3.67
CA HIS A 178 16.32 5.64 -2.25
C HIS A 178 14.84 5.96 -2.06
N VAL A 179 14.11 5.12 -1.33
CA VAL A 179 12.67 5.33 -1.09
C VAL A 179 12.45 6.07 0.22
N VAL A 180 11.64 7.13 0.16
CA VAL A 180 11.27 7.98 1.31
C VAL A 180 9.76 8.06 1.37
N ARG A 181 9.17 7.60 2.48
CA ARG A 181 7.73 7.73 2.75
C ARG A 181 7.42 9.08 3.37
N PHE A 182 6.40 9.75 2.85
CA PHE A 182 5.89 11.01 3.34
C PHE A 182 4.37 10.92 3.46
N ASP A 183 3.82 10.90 4.67
CA ASP A 183 2.38 10.99 4.88
C ASP A 183 2.00 12.47 4.96
N ALA A 184 1.25 12.96 3.98
CA ALA A 184 0.88 14.38 3.94
C ALA A 184 -0.11 14.75 5.05
N SER A 185 -0.98 13.82 5.46
CA SER A 185 -2.02 14.08 6.46
C SER A 185 -1.45 14.28 7.87
N GLU A 186 -0.29 13.70 8.18
CA GLU A 186 0.42 13.94 9.44
C GLU A 186 0.89 15.40 9.62
N TYR A 187 0.97 16.16 8.52
CA TYR A 187 1.53 17.51 8.50
C TYR A 187 0.55 18.57 7.98
N ASP A 188 -0.75 18.27 7.94
CA ASP A 188 -1.79 19.14 7.37
C ASP A 188 -1.85 20.53 8.04
N ASP A 189 -1.67 20.62 9.35
CA ASP A 189 -1.69 21.89 10.10
C ASP A 189 -0.35 22.64 10.13
N GLN A 190 0.70 22.09 9.51
CA GLN A 190 2.00 22.75 9.49
C GLN A 190 2.13 23.51 8.17
N GLU A 191 2.22 24.85 8.23
CA GLU A 191 2.64 25.74 7.11
C GLU A 191 4.06 25.41 6.54
N LYS A 192 4.60 24.22 6.83
CA LYS A 192 5.97 23.79 6.61
C LYS A 192 6.08 22.35 6.08
N ILE A 193 5.24 21.96 5.13
CA ILE A 193 5.37 20.67 4.43
C ILE A 193 6.82 20.42 3.96
N TRP A 194 7.52 21.48 3.53
CA TRP A 194 8.94 21.45 3.20
C TRP A 194 9.88 21.01 4.31
N LEU A 195 9.63 21.50 5.53
CA LEU A 195 10.45 21.17 6.69
C LEU A 195 10.24 19.70 7.09
N ALA A 196 9.00 19.22 6.99
CA ALA A 196 8.64 17.83 7.22
C ALA A 196 9.29 16.90 6.19
N LEU A 197 9.18 17.24 4.90
CA LEU A 197 9.84 16.49 3.82
C LEU A 197 11.36 16.48 4.00
N LEU A 198 11.98 17.64 4.25
CA LEU A 198 13.41 17.74 4.46
C LEU A 198 13.89 16.93 5.66
N LYS A 199 13.16 16.97 6.78
CA LYS A 199 13.41 16.15 7.97
C LYS A 199 13.40 14.66 7.62
N LEU A 200 12.44 14.20 6.82
CA LEU A 200 12.35 12.80 6.39
C LEU A 200 13.49 12.40 5.45
N LEU A 201 13.88 13.27 4.51
CA LEU A 201 15.04 13.07 3.64
C LEU A 201 16.34 12.93 4.45
N PHE A 202 16.58 13.84 5.41
CA PHE A 202 17.73 13.75 6.32
C PHE A 202 17.67 12.52 7.23
N GLY A 203 16.48 12.13 7.67
CA GLY A 203 16.25 10.91 8.43
C GLY A 203 16.70 9.69 7.64
N LYS A 204 16.27 9.59 6.37
CA LYS A 204 16.64 8.49 5.48
C LYS A 204 18.13 8.46 5.16
N TYR A 205 18.71 9.62 4.82
CA TYR A 205 20.14 9.72 4.58
C TYR A 205 20.98 9.24 5.78
N LYS A 206 20.57 9.62 7.00
CA LYS A 206 21.21 9.19 8.24
C LYS A 206 21.03 7.70 8.53
N GLU A 207 19.85 7.14 8.24
CA GLU A 207 19.59 5.70 8.39
C GLU A 207 20.56 4.88 7.52
N GLU A 208 20.76 5.31 6.27
CA GLU A 208 21.59 4.57 5.30
C GLU A 208 23.11 4.75 5.52
N HIS A 209 23.56 5.93 5.97
CA HIS A 209 24.98 6.27 6.09
C HIS A 209 25.49 6.33 7.55
N GLY A 210 24.60 6.15 8.53
CA GLY A 210 24.92 6.14 9.96
C GLY A 210 25.59 7.43 10.44
N SER A 211 26.57 7.30 11.34
CA SER A 211 27.30 8.45 11.91
C SER A 211 28.15 9.21 10.89
N ARG A 212 28.51 8.58 9.76
CA ARG A 212 29.27 9.23 8.67
C ARG A 212 28.44 10.27 7.93
N ALA A 213 27.11 10.11 7.89
CA ALA A 213 26.18 11.05 7.28
C ALA A 213 26.41 12.49 7.79
N LYS A 214 26.49 12.64 9.11
CA LYS A 214 26.72 13.94 9.76
C LYS A 214 28.07 14.52 9.36
N ILE A 215 29.12 13.71 9.41
CA ILE A 215 30.48 14.16 9.11
C ILE A 215 30.59 14.61 7.65
N ALA A 216 30.06 13.83 6.70
CA ALA A 216 30.09 14.16 5.28
C ALA A 216 29.32 15.45 4.97
N TYR A 217 28.13 15.61 5.56
CA TYR A 217 27.34 16.84 5.44
C TYR A 217 28.11 18.06 5.97
N TRP A 218 28.71 17.93 7.15
CA TRP A 218 29.53 18.98 7.77
C TRP A 218 30.79 19.32 6.98
N GLN A 219 31.49 18.29 6.49
CA GLN A 219 32.66 18.45 5.64
C GLN A 219 32.30 19.22 4.37
N HIS A 220 31.17 18.93 3.74
CA HIS A 220 30.72 19.63 2.55
C HIS A 220 30.40 21.11 2.82
N ILE A 221 29.66 21.41 3.91
CA ILE A 221 29.39 22.79 4.32
C ILE A 221 30.68 23.56 4.58
N LEU A 222 31.60 22.97 5.35
CA LEU A 222 32.89 23.59 5.67
C LEU A 222 33.74 23.82 4.41
N MET A 223 33.75 22.86 3.48
CA MET A 223 34.43 23.00 2.20
C MET A 223 33.80 24.10 1.33
N LYS A 224 32.47 24.21 1.29
CA LYS A 224 31.76 25.26 0.56
C LYS A 224 32.10 26.65 1.10
N ILE A 225 32.01 26.84 2.42
CA ILE A 225 32.38 28.09 3.10
C ILE A 225 33.86 28.42 2.87
N GLY A 226 34.75 27.43 2.99
CA GLY A 226 36.18 27.58 2.74
C GLY A 226 36.50 27.94 1.29
N ARG A 227 35.72 27.45 0.33
CA ARG A 227 35.86 27.74 -1.11
C ARG A 227 35.44 29.16 -1.46
N GLU A 228 34.36 29.66 -0.87
CA GLU A 228 33.88 31.04 -1.05
C GLU A 228 34.80 32.06 -0.37
N ARG A 229 35.42 31.68 0.75
CA ARG A 229 36.31 32.55 1.54
C ARG A 229 37.81 32.29 1.31
N LYS A 230 38.20 31.65 0.20
CA LYS A 230 39.61 31.29 -0.10
C LYS A 230 40.58 32.47 0.05
N ILE A 231 40.20 33.63 -0.50
CA ILE A 231 41.06 34.83 -0.51
C ILE A 231 41.27 35.35 0.92
N THR A 232 40.23 35.38 1.74
CA THR A 232 40.33 35.87 3.12
C THR A 232 41.09 34.90 4.02
N LEU A 233 40.95 33.60 3.80
CA LEU A 233 41.70 32.57 4.53
C LEU A 233 43.20 32.58 4.19
N LEU A 234 43.53 32.77 2.90
CA LEU A 234 44.91 33.01 2.44
C LEU A 234 45.51 34.29 3.03
N LEU A 235 44.74 35.38 3.06
CA LEU A 235 45.17 36.66 3.62
C LEU A 235 45.47 36.56 5.11
N ALA A 236 44.63 35.83 5.86
CA ALA A 236 44.81 35.60 7.29
C ALA A 236 46.04 34.72 7.59
N LEU A 237 46.27 33.67 6.79
CA LEU A 237 47.47 32.83 6.88
C LEU A 237 48.74 33.64 6.57
N LEU A 238 48.70 34.49 5.55
CA LEU A 238 49.83 35.33 5.17
C LEU A 238 50.15 36.35 6.27
N LEU A 239 49.10 36.95 6.87
CA LEU A 239 49.25 37.87 8.00
C LEU A 239 49.84 37.18 9.25
N SER A 240 49.42 35.94 9.56
CA SER A 240 49.95 35.20 10.71
C SER A 240 51.41 34.78 10.52
N VAL A 241 51.80 34.39 9.30
CA VAL A 241 53.21 34.12 8.94
C VAL A 241 54.06 35.40 9.07
N LEU A 242 53.54 36.56 8.65
CA LEU A 242 54.23 37.85 8.75
C LEU A 242 54.45 38.26 10.22
N ILE A 243 53.48 37.97 11.09
CA ILE A 243 53.59 38.16 12.54
C ILE A 243 54.64 37.21 13.15
N LEU A 244 54.66 35.93 12.75
CA LEU A 244 55.68 34.98 13.22
C LEU A 244 57.09 35.36 12.78
N LEU A 245 57.25 35.87 11.54
CA LEU A 245 58.52 36.37 11.02
C LEU A 245 58.98 37.63 11.75
N SER A 246 58.09 38.57 12.06
CA SER A 246 58.45 39.77 12.82
C SER A 246 58.84 39.45 14.26
N ILE A 247 58.14 38.51 14.93
CA ILE A 247 58.52 38.00 16.25
C ILE A 247 59.91 37.34 16.20
N ARG A 248 60.15 36.47 15.21
CA ARG A 248 61.43 35.78 15.04
C ARG A 248 62.58 36.76 14.72
N PHE A 249 62.32 37.82 13.96
CA PHE A 249 63.29 38.87 13.67
C PHE A 249 63.70 39.62 14.94
N VAL A 250 62.72 40.00 15.78
CA VAL A 250 62.98 40.68 17.06
C VAL A 250 63.76 39.80 18.03
N ILE A 251 63.46 38.50 18.10
CA ILE A 251 64.15 37.55 19.00
C ILE A 251 65.60 37.30 18.57
N ASN A 252 65.89 37.27 17.26
CA ASN A 252 67.24 36.98 16.76
C ASN A 252 68.14 38.21 16.54
N LEU A 253 67.57 39.42 16.53
CA LEU A 253 68.30 40.69 16.40
C LEU A 253 69.49 40.83 17.38
N PRO A 254 69.40 40.47 18.69
CA PRO A 254 70.51 40.61 19.61
C PRO A 254 71.67 39.62 19.37
N VAL A 255 71.46 38.55 18.60
CA VAL A 255 72.47 37.50 18.38
C VAL A 255 73.38 37.83 17.19
N THR A 256 72.93 38.64 16.23
CA THR A 256 73.66 38.90 14.98
C THR A 256 74.58 40.14 15.02
N ILE A 257 74.47 41.03 16.02
CA ILE A 257 75.13 42.35 15.96
C ILE A 257 76.46 42.44 16.74
N ALA A 258 76.90 41.47 17.55
CA ALA A 258 78.31 41.46 17.98
C ALA A 258 78.78 40.14 18.59
N PRO A 259 79.91 39.60 18.11
CA PRO A 259 80.84 38.92 19.01
C PRO A 259 81.97 39.84 19.50
N ASN A 260 82.37 40.93 18.83
CA ASN A 260 83.69 41.55 19.08
C ASN A 260 83.87 43.06 18.79
N THR A 261 82.96 43.96 19.21
CA THR A 261 83.26 45.41 19.20
C THR A 261 82.79 46.12 20.47
N ASP A 262 83.72 46.79 21.16
CA ASP A 262 83.51 47.61 22.37
C ASP A 262 82.74 48.93 22.14
N VAL A 263 82.08 49.06 21.00
CA VAL A 263 81.14 50.15 20.77
C VAL A 263 79.73 49.57 20.95
N THR A 264 78.96 50.22 21.83
CA THR A 264 77.50 50.31 21.78
C THR A 264 76.62 49.33 22.58
N GLY A 265 76.93 49.10 23.86
CA GLY A 265 75.84 48.75 24.81
C GLY A 265 74.72 49.81 24.80
N THR A 266 75.08 51.08 24.58
CA THR A 266 74.16 52.23 24.55
C THR A 266 73.44 52.46 23.21
N VAL A 267 74.06 52.17 22.06
CA VAL A 267 73.39 52.33 20.74
C VAL A 267 72.54 51.11 20.38
N LEU A 268 72.95 49.89 20.75
CA LEU A 268 72.06 48.72 20.65
C LEU A 268 70.86 48.87 21.59
N ALA A 269 71.06 49.36 22.83
CA ALA A 269 69.96 49.64 23.74
C ALA A 269 69.05 50.75 23.24
N SER A 270 69.56 51.81 22.61
CA SER A 270 68.72 52.90 22.08
C SER A 270 67.97 52.50 20.80
N ILE A 271 68.54 51.63 19.96
CA ILE A 271 67.85 51.03 18.80
C ILE A 271 66.77 50.03 19.29
N LEU A 272 67.05 49.21 20.31
CA LEU A 272 66.03 48.34 20.93
C LEU A 272 64.93 49.15 21.63
N LEU A 273 65.27 50.21 22.37
CA LEU A 273 64.30 51.09 23.05
C LEU A 273 63.49 51.96 22.09
N GLY A 274 64.01 52.23 20.88
CA GLY A 274 63.29 52.93 19.82
C GLY A 274 62.40 52.02 18.96
N LEU A 275 62.82 50.77 18.72
CA LEU A 275 62.05 49.80 17.96
C LEU A 275 61.00 49.06 18.80
N THR A 276 61.21 48.88 20.10
CA THR A 276 60.21 48.26 21.00
C THR A 276 58.87 49.01 21.04
N PRO A 277 58.78 50.35 21.14
CA PRO A 277 57.51 51.05 21.06
C PRO A 277 56.92 51.01 19.65
N LEU A 278 57.73 50.92 18.58
CA LEU A 278 57.23 50.77 17.21
C LEU A 278 56.67 49.37 16.95
N VAL A 279 57.32 48.32 17.45
CA VAL A 279 56.84 46.93 17.37
C VAL A 279 55.64 46.75 18.30
N TYR A 280 55.68 47.32 19.50
CA TYR A 280 54.54 47.31 20.42
C TYR A 280 53.38 48.10 19.85
N ALA A 281 53.59 49.27 19.25
CA ALA A 281 52.56 50.05 18.57
C ALA A 281 52.04 49.34 17.32
N PHE A 282 52.90 48.70 16.53
CA PHE A 282 52.47 47.88 15.40
C PHE A 282 51.62 46.71 15.89
N ILE A 283 52.05 46.01 16.96
CA ILE A 283 51.29 44.91 17.54
C ILE A 283 49.97 45.42 18.15
N SER A 284 49.95 46.54 18.86
CA SER A 284 48.76 47.01 19.59
C SER A 284 47.80 47.89 18.79
N PHE A 285 48.26 48.62 17.78
CA PHE A 285 47.44 49.46 16.89
C PHE A 285 47.17 48.85 15.52
N VAL A 286 48.05 47.98 15.01
CA VAL A 286 47.88 47.36 13.69
C VAL A 286 47.55 45.87 13.81
N ALA A 287 48.41 45.05 14.41
CA ALA A 287 48.24 43.60 14.43
C ALA A 287 47.10 43.13 15.33
N ILE A 288 46.95 43.65 16.56
CA ILE A 288 45.86 43.29 17.49
C ILE A 288 44.53 43.84 16.98
N PRO A 289 44.40 45.08 16.47
CA PRO A 289 43.15 45.56 15.91
C PRO A 289 42.83 44.92 14.57
N ALA A 290 43.81 44.64 13.69
CA ALA A 290 43.59 43.87 12.47
C ALA A 290 43.20 42.43 12.80
N PHE A 291 43.91 41.78 13.72
CA PHE A 291 43.58 40.44 14.20
C PHE A 291 42.23 40.41 14.91
N ARG A 292 41.90 41.40 15.75
CA ARG A 292 40.56 41.53 16.36
C ARG A 292 39.50 41.78 15.30
N ARG A 293 39.75 42.61 14.29
CA ARG A 293 38.79 42.93 13.23
C ARG A 293 38.57 41.75 12.27
N THR A 294 39.64 41.04 11.90
CA THR A 294 39.56 39.76 11.15
C THR A 294 38.97 38.67 12.02
N SER A 295 39.39 38.47 13.27
CA SER A 295 38.81 37.45 14.17
C SER A 295 37.38 37.77 14.57
N THR A 296 36.96 39.03 14.64
CA THR A 296 35.54 39.37 14.78
C THR A 296 34.76 39.15 13.48
N LEU A 297 35.42 39.11 12.31
CA LEU A 297 34.85 38.68 11.02
C LEU A 297 34.90 37.14 10.82
N PHE A 298 35.78 36.42 11.54
CA PHE A 298 36.01 34.97 11.45
C PHE A 298 35.51 34.15 12.65
N ILE A 299 35.25 34.77 13.80
CA ILE A 299 34.83 34.10 15.05
C ILE A 299 33.47 34.64 15.49
N LYS A 300 33.15 35.93 15.32
CA LYS A 300 31.85 36.44 15.78
C LYS A 300 30.67 36.05 14.87
N PRO A 301 30.70 36.29 13.53
CA PRO A 301 29.67 35.75 12.65
C PRO A 301 29.85 34.23 12.60
N THR A 302 31.05 33.71 12.41
CA THR A 302 31.24 32.27 12.23
C THR A 302 30.95 31.46 13.49
N TYR A 303 31.17 31.90 14.74
CA TYR A 303 30.76 31.14 15.92
C TYR A 303 29.27 31.28 16.21
N ASP A 304 28.62 32.44 16.03
CA ASP A 304 27.18 32.56 16.29
C ASP A 304 26.34 31.99 15.12
N GLU A 305 26.79 32.16 13.88
CA GLU A 305 26.24 31.62 12.63
C GLU A 305 26.57 30.13 12.49
N LEU A 306 27.78 29.68 12.88
CA LEU A 306 28.02 28.24 13.01
C LEU A 306 27.31 27.69 14.24
N LYS A 307 27.23 28.29 15.43
CA LYS A 307 26.50 27.70 16.58
C LYS A 307 24.99 27.60 16.30
N THR A 308 24.45 28.48 15.45
CA THR A 308 23.08 28.37 14.93
C THR A 308 22.94 27.37 13.79
N LYS A 309 23.95 27.18 12.92
CA LYS A 309 23.97 26.17 11.82
C LYS A 309 24.53 24.78 12.23
N ILE A 310 25.34 24.65 13.29
CA ILE A 310 26.17 23.50 13.80
C ILE A 310 25.32 22.36 14.33
N LYS A 311 24.06 22.64 14.65
CA LYS A 311 23.13 21.56 14.91
C LYS A 311 22.81 20.89 13.57
N TYR A 312 23.16 19.60 13.45
CA TYR A 312 22.48 18.73 12.48
C TYR A 312 20.99 19.02 12.63
N PRO A 313 20.30 19.46 11.58
CA PRO A 313 19.11 20.24 11.80
C PRO A 313 18.03 19.35 12.41
N ASP A 314 17.78 19.57 13.70
CA ASP A 314 16.67 18.98 14.41
C ASP A 314 15.51 19.95 14.25
N TYR A 315 14.75 19.73 13.18
CA TYR A 315 13.67 20.60 12.74
C TYR A 315 12.43 20.54 13.65
N ARG A 316 12.52 19.86 14.81
CA ARG A 316 11.45 19.83 15.81
C ARG A 316 11.13 21.22 16.40
N ASP A 317 12.14 22.09 16.53
CA ASP A 317 12.00 23.32 17.32
C ASP A 317 12.18 24.63 16.52
N ARG A 318 12.34 24.59 15.19
CA ARG A 318 12.57 25.80 14.38
C ARG A 318 11.67 25.89 13.15
N LEU A 319 10.91 26.99 13.05
CA LEU A 319 10.40 27.52 11.79
C LEU A 319 11.58 28.18 11.06
N GLY A 320 12.36 27.44 10.28
CA GLY A 320 13.33 28.04 9.36
C GLY A 320 12.63 28.75 8.20
N THR A 321 13.22 29.80 7.64
CA THR A 321 12.64 30.49 6.47
C THR A 321 12.75 29.59 5.22
N ARG A 322 11.86 29.77 4.22
CA ARG A 322 11.85 28.98 2.96
C ARG A 322 13.23 28.90 2.29
N VAL A 323 14.01 29.98 2.37
CA VAL A 323 15.38 30.08 1.82
C VAL A 323 16.34 29.12 2.53
N GLU A 324 16.28 29.03 3.85
CA GLU A 324 17.13 28.11 4.63
C GLU A 324 16.81 26.64 4.34
N VAL A 325 15.53 26.34 4.12
CA VAL A 325 15.06 24.98 3.78
C VAL A 325 15.58 24.58 2.41
N ILE A 326 15.50 25.47 1.41
CA ILE A 326 16.06 25.26 0.07
C ILE A 326 17.58 25.09 0.12
N GLU A 327 18.30 25.92 0.88
CA GLU A 327 19.77 25.82 1.00
C GLU A 327 20.19 24.48 1.64
N SER A 328 19.46 24.05 2.67
CA SER A 328 19.70 22.77 3.35
C SER A 328 19.38 21.58 2.45
N LEU A 329 18.30 21.65 1.68
CA LEU A 329 17.92 20.63 0.69
C LEU A 329 18.96 20.50 -0.42
N ASN A 330 19.40 21.63 -1.00
CA ASN A 330 20.46 21.65 -2.01
C ASN A 330 21.75 21.01 -1.48
N THR A 331 22.13 21.33 -0.25
CA THR A 331 23.33 20.74 0.38
C THR A 331 23.16 19.24 0.58
N LEU A 332 21.97 18.78 0.99
CA LEU A 332 21.69 17.36 1.15
C LEU A 332 21.75 16.61 -0.20
N VAL A 333 21.12 17.15 -1.24
CA VAL A 333 21.17 16.59 -2.60
C VAL A 333 22.62 16.54 -3.10
N ASP A 334 23.40 17.60 -2.85
CA ASP A 334 24.80 17.65 -3.25
C ASP A 334 25.65 16.58 -2.57
N VAL A 335 25.44 16.37 -1.27
CA VAL A 335 26.19 15.39 -0.47
C VAL A 335 25.74 13.95 -0.77
N TRP A 336 24.44 13.74 -0.96
CA TRP A 336 23.88 12.41 -1.11
C TRP A 336 23.93 11.90 -2.55
N LEU A 337 23.70 12.77 -3.54
CA LEU A 337 23.41 12.35 -4.91
C LEU A 337 24.39 12.88 -5.98
N LYS A 338 25.11 13.99 -5.77
CA LYS A 338 25.88 14.65 -6.85
C LYS A 338 27.03 13.82 -7.41
N GLU A 339 27.68 13.04 -6.55
CA GLU A 339 28.78 12.15 -6.94
C GLU A 339 28.28 10.76 -7.36
N THR A 340 26.97 10.51 -7.28
CA THR A 340 26.36 9.23 -7.60
C THR A 340 25.36 9.39 -8.75
N ALA A 341 25.02 8.27 -9.39
CA ALA A 341 23.92 8.27 -10.37
C ALA A 341 22.55 8.11 -9.70
N ASP A 342 22.51 8.08 -8.36
CA ASP A 342 21.37 7.64 -7.56
C ASP A 342 20.17 8.60 -7.69
N LYS A 343 19.00 8.08 -7.37
CA LYS A 343 17.74 8.83 -7.38
C LYS A 343 17.02 8.65 -6.05
N ILE A 344 16.28 9.67 -5.64
CA ILE A 344 15.33 9.60 -4.53
C ILE A 344 13.92 9.44 -5.10
N VAL A 345 13.12 8.58 -4.48
CA VAL A 345 11.70 8.37 -4.78
C VAL A 345 10.92 8.73 -3.52
N VAL A 346 10.25 9.87 -3.55
CA VAL A 346 9.37 10.33 -2.48
C VAL A 346 7.97 9.80 -2.75
N MET A 347 7.51 8.89 -1.89
CA MET A 347 6.16 8.34 -1.93
C MET A 347 5.28 9.13 -0.98
N VAL A 348 4.34 9.88 -1.53
CA VAL A 348 3.46 10.80 -0.80
C VAL A 348 2.09 10.18 -0.64
N ASP A 349 1.71 9.84 0.59
CA ASP A 349 0.42 9.22 0.89
C ASP A 349 -0.56 10.24 1.50
N HIS A 350 -1.86 9.91 1.43
CA HIS A 350 -2.95 10.65 2.08
C HIS A 350 -3.08 12.14 1.77
N ILE A 351 -2.55 12.62 0.64
CA ILE A 351 -2.67 14.05 0.26
C ILE A 351 -4.12 14.49 0.09
N ASP A 352 -5.03 13.60 -0.32
CA ASP A 352 -6.44 13.91 -0.49
C ASP A 352 -7.24 13.95 0.82
N ASN A 353 -6.59 13.68 1.97
CA ASN A 353 -7.17 13.85 3.30
C ASN A 353 -6.80 15.20 3.94
N CYS A 354 -5.92 15.98 3.30
CA CYS A 354 -5.48 17.28 3.80
C CYS A 354 -6.51 18.39 3.51
N SER A 355 -6.38 19.50 4.23
CA SER A 355 -7.08 20.76 3.98
C SER A 355 -6.80 21.31 2.58
N GLU A 356 -7.72 22.12 2.05
CA GLU A 356 -7.57 22.71 0.72
C GLU A 356 -6.30 23.57 0.60
N GLU A 357 -5.96 24.33 1.65
CA GLU A 357 -4.78 25.17 1.72
C GLU A 357 -3.49 24.35 1.66
N SER A 358 -3.43 23.24 2.41
CA SER A 358 -2.26 22.36 2.44
C SER A 358 -2.08 21.57 1.16
N ILE A 359 -3.16 21.11 0.53
CA ILE A 359 -3.10 20.50 -0.81
C ILE A 359 -2.51 21.50 -1.81
N ALA A 360 -3.05 22.71 -1.87
CA ALA A 360 -2.59 23.70 -2.83
C ALA A 360 -1.13 24.13 -2.54
N GLY A 361 -0.77 24.33 -1.28
CA GLY A 361 0.61 24.63 -0.86
C GLY A 361 1.59 23.51 -1.21
N PHE A 362 1.17 22.25 -1.12
CA PHE A 362 1.99 21.11 -1.52
C PHE A 362 2.24 21.05 -3.04
N PHE A 363 1.23 21.30 -3.87
CA PHE A 363 1.43 21.28 -5.33
C PHE A 363 2.22 22.49 -5.86
N GLU A 364 2.05 23.67 -5.27
CA GLU A 364 2.95 24.82 -5.54
C GLU A 364 4.40 24.50 -5.14
N ALA A 365 4.57 23.75 -4.06
CA ALA A 365 5.87 23.28 -3.62
C ALA A 365 6.47 22.28 -4.63
N LEU A 366 5.67 21.34 -5.15
CA LEU A 366 6.10 20.39 -6.17
C LEU A 366 6.59 21.05 -7.46
N GLU A 367 5.98 22.18 -7.86
CA GLU A 367 6.38 22.92 -9.05
C GLU A 367 7.85 23.38 -8.99
N LEU A 368 8.37 23.68 -7.78
CA LEU A 368 9.78 24.02 -7.59
C LEU A 368 10.72 22.85 -7.91
N PHE A 369 10.30 21.62 -7.60
CA PHE A 369 11.08 20.43 -7.96
C PHE A 369 11.10 20.21 -9.46
N ASN A 370 10.00 20.51 -10.15
CA ASN A 370 9.89 20.37 -11.60
C ASN A 370 10.73 21.42 -12.34
N THR A 371 10.73 22.66 -11.86
CA THR A 371 11.37 23.81 -12.54
C THR A 371 12.87 23.92 -12.25
N ASN A 372 13.34 23.51 -11.06
CA ASN A 372 14.74 23.66 -10.68
C ASN A 372 15.61 22.49 -11.14
N ALA A 373 16.64 22.79 -11.93
CA ALA A 373 17.59 21.81 -12.46
C ALA A 373 18.41 21.07 -11.40
N ASP A 374 18.53 21.62 -10.19
CA ASP A 374 19.28 21.02 -9.09
C ASP A 374 18.59 19.76 -8.51
N TYR A 375 17.29 19.58 -8.76
CA TYR A 375 16.49 18.49 -8.17
C TYR A 375 16.14 17.36 -9.14
N LYS A 376 16.86 17.26 -10.27
CA LYS A 376 16.65 16.23 -11.31
C LYS A 376 16.79 14.79 -10.83
N GLN A 377 17.29 14.54 -9.62
CA GLN A 377 17.42 13.19 -9.07
C GLN A 377 16.25 12.80 -8.13
N ILE A 378 15.31 13.70 -7.87
CA ILE A 378 14.17 13.45 -6.98
C ILE A 378 12.91 13.19 -7.82
N ASN A 379 12.26 12.06 -7.60
CA ASN A 379 10.98 11.69 -8.20
C ASN A 379 9.91 11.60 -7.13
N PHE A 380 8.67 11.84 -7.52
CA PHE A 380 7.50 11.78 -6.64
C PHE A 380 6.52 10.75 -7.15
N ILE A 381 5.95 9.97 -6.23
CA ILE A 381 4.82 9.08 -6.50
C ILE A 381 3.72 9.47 -5.52
N ILE A 382 2.59 9.92 -6.05
CA ILE A 382 1.52 10.57 -5.27
C ILE A 382 0.19 9.87 -5.60
N PRO A 383 -0.19 8.81 -4.88
CA PRO A 383 -1.56 8.33 -4.86
C PRO A 383 -2.52 9.39 -4.34
N MET A 384 -3.62 9.62 -5.06
CA MET A 384 -4.62 10.61 -4.67
C MET A 384 -6.00 10.31 -5.26
N ASN A 385 -7.04 10.80 -4.60
CA ASN A 385 -8.32 11.04 -5.27
C ASN A 385 -8.19 12.34 -6.07
N PRO A 386 -8.29 12.33 -7.41
CA PRO A 386 -8.15 13.56 -8.18
C PRO A 386 -9.29 14.55 -7.91
N ALA A 387 -10.48 14.10 -7.49
CA ALA A 387 -11.63 14.98 -7.30
C ALA A 387 -11.44 16.06 -6.22
N PRO A 388 -11.14 15.73 -4.94
CA PRO A 388 -10.89 16.73 -3.90
C PRO A 388 -9.64 17.57 -4.20
N VAL A 389 -8.59 16.96 -4.77
CA VAL A 389 -7.36 17.66 -5.13
C VAL A 389 -7.62 18.75 -6.17
N ARG A 390 -8.38 18.46 -7.24
CA ARG A 390 -8.76 19.46 -8.25
C ARG A 390 -9.52 20.63 -7.64
N LEU A 391 -10.47 20.34 -6.74
CA LEU A 391 -11.26 21.37 -6.09
C LEU A 391 -10.39 22.28 -5.20
N ALA A 392 -9.49 21.70 -4.42
CA ALA A 392 -8.53 22.46 -3.60
C ALA A 392 -7.61 23.35 -4.45
N LEU A 393 -7.05 22.81 -5.54
CA LEU A 393 -6.20 23.57 -6.47
C LEU A 393 -6.97 24.73 -7.12
N ALA A 394 -8.22 24.49 -7.50
CA ALA A 394 -9.07 25.51 -8.09
C ALA A 394 -9.45 26.60 -7.09
N ALA A 395 -9.75 26.25 -5.84
CA ALA A 395 -10.15 27.18 -4.78
C ALA A 395 -9.12 28.30 -4.56
N LYS A 396 -7.82 27.96 -4.60
CA LYS A 396 -6.73 28.95 -4.47
C LYS A 396 -6.52 29.80 -5.73
N ASN A 397 -6.94 29.29 -6.89
CA ASN A 397 -6.66 29.88 -8.21
C ASN A 397 -7.89 30.47 -8.89
N LEU A 398 -8.99 30.71 -8.16
CA LEU A 398 -10.25 31.24 -8.72
C LEU A 398 -10.06 32.58 -9.45
N HIS A 399 -9.07 33.38 -9.08
CA HIS A 399 -8.72 34.63 -9.75
C HIS A 399 -8.32 34.45 -11.23
N ARG A 400 -7.97 33.23 -11.66
CA ARG A 400 -7.68 32.90 -13.06
C ARG A 400 -8.94 32.74 -13.92
N LEU A 401 -10.12 32.66 -13.31
CA LEU A 401 -11.39 32.56 -14.01
C LEU A 401 -11.94 33.97 -14.26
N GLU A 402 -12.22 34.30 -15.52
CA GLU A 402 -12.87 35.55 -15.93
C GLU A 402 -14.40 35.50 -15.71
N VAL A 403 -14.86 34.87 -14.63
CA VAL A 403 -16.28 34.64 -14.31
C VAL A 403 -16.56 35.12 -12.89
N GLU A 404 -17.57 35.99 -12.70
CA GLU A 404 -17.91 36.55 -11.38
C GLU A 404 -18.34 35.48 -10.35
N GLN A 405 -18.98 34.39 -10.80
CA GLN A 405 -19.36 33.25 -9.96
C GLN A 405 -19.10 31.92 -10.68
N PRO A 406 -17.92 31.31 -10.49
CA PRO A 406 -17.58 30.06 -11.16
C PRO A 406 -18.38 28.88 -10.59
N GLY A 407 -19.01 28.12 -11.48
CA GLY A 407 -19.73 26.90 -11.12
C GLY A 407 -18.78 25.76 -10.73
N ILE A 408 -19.34 24.66 -10.19
CA ILE A 408 -18.55 23.47 -9.82
C ILE A 408 -17.77 22.91 -11.03
N ARG A 409 -18.37 22.94 -12.23
CA ARG A 409 -17.71 22.47 -13.46
C ARG A 409 -16.49 23.30 -13.83
N ASP A 410 -16.58 24.63 -13.70
CA ASP A 410 -15.46 25.54 -14.02
C ASP A 410 -14.31 25.33 -13.04
N LYS A 411 -14.63 25.16 -11.76
CA LYS A 411 -13.64 24.83 -10.72
C LYS A 411 -12.95 23.50 -11.01
N ILE A 412 -13.70 22.45 -11.37
CA ILE A 412 -13.11 21.15 -11.71
C ILE A 412 -12.19 21.25 -12.94
N ALA A 413 -12.60 22.00 -13.96
CA ALA A 413 -11.80 22.20 -15.18
C ALA A 413 -10.49 22.94 -14.87
N LEU A 414 -10.55 24.05 -14.14
CA LEU A 414 -9.36 24.79 -13.69
C LEU A 414 -8.44 23.90 -12.83
N GLY A 415 -9.01 23.18 -11.88
CA GLY A 415 -8.28 22.27 -11.01
C GLY A 415 -7.58 21.15 -11.80
N GLN A 416 -8.21 20.66 -12.86
CA GLN A 416 -7.61 19.66 -13.75
C GLN A 416 -6.44 20.24 -14.54
N GLU A 417 -6.57 21.44 -15.11
CA GLU A 417 -5.49 22.13 -15.82
C GLU A 417 -4.25 22.29 -14.93
N ILE A 418 -4.45 22.74 -13.69
CA ILE A 418 -3.36 22.93 -12.72
C ILE A 418 -2.76 21.57 -12.32
N LEU A 419 -3.58 20.55 -12.10
CA LEU A 419 -3.08 19.22 -11.74
C LEU A 419 -2.23 18.61 -12.88
N GLU A 420 -2.64 18.81 -14.13
CA GLU A 420 -1.91 18.36 -15.33
C GLU A 420 -0.57 19.09 -15.52
N SER A 421 -0.45 20.35 -15.09
CA SER A 421 0.82 21.07 -15.14
C SER A 421 1.80 20.59 -14.06
N CYS A 422 1.30 20.14 -12.91
CA CYS A 422 2.13 19.61 -11.83
C CYS A 422 2.50 18.12 -12.01
N VAL A 423 1.59 17.27 -12.50
CA VAL A 423 1.77 15.82 -12.60
C VAL A 423 2.28 15.44 -13.98
N THR A 424 3.54 15.00 -14.05
CA THR A 424 4.18 14.58 -15.31
C THR A 424 3.56 13.32 -15.90
N PHE A 425 3.18 12.35 -15.06
CA PHE A 425 2.65 11.06 -15.50
C PHE A 425 1.41 10.67 -14.69
N PRO A 426 0.20 10.94 -15.20
CA PRO A 426 -1.03 10.48 -14.58
C PRO A 426 -1.24 8.98 -14.87
N TYR A 427 -1.36 8.18 -13.82
CA TYR A 427 -1.56 6.75 -13.89
C TYR A 427 -2.82 6.36 -13.13
N THR A 428 -3.84 5.86 -13.83
CA THR A 428 -5.07 5.39 -13.16
C THR A 428 -4.88 3.94 -12.71
N LEU A 429 -5.00 3.69 -11.41
CA LEU A 429 -4.90 2.35 -10.87
C LEU A 429 -6.14 1.54 -11.26
N PRO A 430 -6.01 0.31 -11.80
CA PRO A 430 -7.16 -0.51 -12.08
C PRO A 430 -7.88 -0.93 -10.78
N PRO A 431 -9.20 -1.16 -10.85
CA PRO A 431 -9.96 -1.68 -9.72
C PRO A 431 -9.44 -3.07 -9.33
N ILE A 432 -9.63 -3.44 -8.07
CA ILE A 432 -9.30 -4.79 -7.61
C ILE A 432 -10.34 -5.74 -8.18
N THR A 433 -9.89 -6.76 -8.88
CA THR A 433 -10.74 -7.80 -9.46
C THR A 433 -10.57 -9.14 -8.74
N ASP A 434 -9.55 -9.28 -7.90
CA ASP A 434 -9.23 -10.50 -7.16
C ASP A 434 -8.89 -10.15 -5.71
N TYR A 435 -9.75 -10.58 -4.79
CA TYR A 435 -9.60 -10.37 -3.35
C TYR A 435 -9.02 -11.60 -2.62
N ALA A 436 -8.71 -12.69 -3.32
CA ALA A 436 -8.27 -13.93 -2.67
C ALA A 436 -6.99 -13.74 -1.85
N SER A 437 -6.02 -12.97 -2.37
CA SER A 437 -4.78 -12.64 -1.65
C SER A 437 -5.05 -11.80 -0.40
N LEU A 438 -5.90 -10.77 -0.50
CA LEU A 438 -6.28 -9.90 0.61
C LEU A 438 -7.04 -10.67 1.70
N ILE A 439 -7.98 -11.53 1.31
CA ILE A 439 -8.72 -12.37 2.24
C ILE A 439 -7.77 -13.34 2.95
N LYS A 440 -6.81 -13.93 2.24
CA LYS A 440 -5.81 -14.81 2.84
C LYS A 440 -4.89 -14.08 3.83
N GLU A 441 -4.58 -12.81 3.56
CA GLU A 441 -3.82 -11.96 4.47
C GLU A 441 -4.62 -11.60 5.73
N TRP A 442 -5.89 -11.24 5.60
CA TRP A 442 -6.74 -10.81 6.72
C TRP A 442 -7.36 -11.96 7.51
N LEU A 443 -7.51 -13.13 6.88
CA LEU A 443 -7.86 -14.41 7.49
C LEU A 443 -6.68 -15.38 7.34
N PRO A 444 -5.53 -15.12 8.02
CA PRO A 444 -4.38 -15.99 7.92
C PRO A 444 -4.75 -17.39 8.41
N ALA A 445 -4.25 -18.41 7.71
CA ALA A 445 -4.22 -19.75 8.28
C ALA A 445 -3.31 -19.73 9.52
N PHE A 446 -3.61 -20.56 10.51
CA PHE A 446 -2.78 -20.70 11.71
C PHE A 446 -1.30 -20.93 11.32
N ASP A 447 -0.39 -20.08 11.80
CA ASP A 447 1.07 -20.23 11.62
C ASP A 447 1.77 -20.42 12.97
N SER A 448 2.88 -21.14 12.93
CA SER A 448 3.86 -21.61 13.92
C SER A 448 4.28 -20.67 15.07
N HIS A 449 3.80 -19.43 15.12
CA HIS A 449 4.20 -18.40 16.09
C HIS A 449 3.24 -18.27 17.30
N TRP A 450 2.13 -18.99 17.32
CA TRP A 450 1.18 -18.99 18.44
C TRP A 450 1.66 -19.92 19.55
N THR A 451 1.57 -19.47 20.81
CA THR A 451 2.03 -20.27 21.94
C THR A 451 0.96 -21.27 22.38
N ARG A 452 1.39 -22.34 23.06
CA ARG A 452 0.50 -23.38 23.60
C ARG A 452 -0.57 -22.83 24.58
N ARG A 453 -0.32 -21.66 25.16
CA ARG A 453 -1.27 -20.96 26.05
C ARG A 453 -2.39 -20.29 25.25
N ASP A 454 -2.06 -19.66 24.12
CA ASP A 454 -3.06 -19.07 23.21
C ASP A 454 -4.03 -20.14 22.67
N ILE A 455 -3.55 -21.37 22.46
CA ILE A 455 -4.36 -22.52 22.03
C ILE A 455 -5.33 -23.00 23.13
N MET A 456 -4.88 -22.99 24.40
CA MET A 456 -5.70 -23.43 25.54
C MET A 456 -6.75 -22.39 25.96
N ASP A 457 -6.43 -21.09 25.86
CA ASP A 457 -7.36 -20.03 26.25
C ASP A 457 -8.49 -19.82 25.21
N ILE A 458 -8.25 -20.18 23.94
CA ILE A 458 -9.16 -19.87 22.82
C ILE A 458 -9.99 -21.12 22.39
N GLY A 459 -9.46 -22.33 22.58
CA GLY A 459 -10.12 -23.62 22.26
C GLY A 459 -9.82 -24.12 20.84
N GLU A 460 -9.62 -25.44 20.68
CA GLU A 460 -9.19 -26.09 19.41
C GLU A 460 -10.15 -25.88 18.22
N ASP A 461 -11.41 -25.54 18.47
CA ASP A 461 -12.45 -25.35 17.44
C ASP A 461 -12.66 -23.88 17.01
N ALA A 462 -11.96 -22.92 17.62
CA ALA A 462 -12.42 -21.54 17.61
C ALA A 462 -12.12 -20.74 16.33
N PHE A 463 -11.05 -21.03 15.59
CA PHE A 463 -10.69 -20.22 14.42
C PHE A 463 -9.94 -21.01 13.35
N LEU A 464 -10.70 -21.59 12.42
CA LEU A 464 -10.32 -21.59 11.01
C LEU A 464 -11.60 -21.31 10.22
N TYR A 465 -11.66 -20.17 9.53
CA TYR A 465 -12.31 -20.20 8.22
C TYR A 465 -11.45 -21.16 7.41
N ASP A 466 -12.00 -22.30 7.02
CA ASP A 466 -11.22 -23.24 6.24
C ASP A 466 -10.94 -22.67 4.83
N GLU A 467 -10.10 -23.34 4.04
CA GLU A 467 -9.80 -22.85 2.70
C GLU A 467 -11.06 -22.80 1.80
N GLN A 468 -12.09 -23.60 2.13
CA GLN A 468 -13.37 -23.58 1.43
C GLN A 468 -14.19 -22.32 1.79
N ASP A 469 -14.24 -21.91 3.04
CA ASP A 469 -14.92 -20.69 3.46
C ASP A 469 -14.25 -19.45 2.85
N LYS A 470 -12.91 -19.43 2.80
CA LYS A 470 -12.16 -18.35 2.13
C LYS A 470 -12.46 -18.28 0.64
N LEU A 471 -12.57 -19.44 -0.01
CA LEU A 471 -12.95 -19.53 -1.42
C LEU A 471 -14.37 -18.98 -1.63
N VAL A 472 -15.34 -19.42 -0.82
CA VAL A 472 -16.73 -18.93 -0.87
C VAL A 472 -16.79 -17.42 -0.66
N LEU A 473 -16.09 -16.90 0.34
CA LEU A 473 -16.01 -15.46 0.59
C LEU A 473 -15.43 -14.71 -0.60
N SER A 474 -14.35 -15.21 -1.20
CA SER A 474 -13.73 -14.59 -2.37
C SER A 474 -14.66 -14.59 -3.58
N GLU A 475 -15.36 -15.70 -3.84
CA GLU A 475 -16.26 -15.83 -4.99
C GLU A 475 -17.48 -14.93 -4.85
N LEU A 476 -18.06 -14.84 -3.65
CA LEU A 476 -19.19 -13.95 -3.37
C LEU A 476 -18.78 -12.48 -3.54
N ILE A 477 -17.62 -12.07 -3.04
CA ILE A 477 -17.12 -10.70 -3.20
C ILE A 477 -16.83 -10.38 -4.67
N ASN A 478 -16.18 -11.28 -5.40
CA ASN A 478 -15.88 -11.10 -6.82
C ASN A 478 -17.18 -10.99 -7.62
N THR A 479 -18.15 -11.86 -7.34
CA THR A 479 -19.48 -11.84 -7.97
C THR A 479 -20.20 -10.52 -7.75
N ILE A 480 -20.24 -10.01 -6.50
CA ILE A 480 -20.85 -8.72 -6.21
C ILE A 480 -20.10 -7.57 -6.89
N THR A 481 -18.77 -7.64 -6.91
CA THR A 481 -17.90 -6.63 -7.53
C THR A 481 -18.18 -6.50 -9.02
N VAL A 482 -18.33 -7.63 -9.72
CA VAL A 482 -18.58 -7.69 -11.17
C VAL A 482 -20.03 -7.41 -11.52
N SER A 483 -20.98 -8.01 -10.80
CA SER A 483 -22.39 -8.05 -11.21
C SER A 483 -23.26 -6.98 -10.55
N PHE A 484 -22.84 -6.34 -9.46
CA PHE A 484 -23.64 -5.33 -8.75
C PHE A 484 -22.93 -3.98 -8.65
N ARG A 485 -21.84 -3.92 -7.87
CA ARG A 485 -21.01 -2.72 -7.73
C ARG A 485 -19.60 -3.06 -7.28
N PRO A 486 -18.58 -2.28 -7.68
CA PRO A 486 -17.23 -2.45 -7.16
C PRO A 486 -17.17 -2.39 -5.63
N VAL A 487 -16.71 -3.47 -4.99
CA VAL A 487 -16.53 -3.53 -3.53
C VAL A 487 -15.15 -3.00 -3.18
N LYS A 488 -15.04 -2.03 -2.28
CA LYS A 488 -13.73 -1.42 -1.95
C LYS A 488 -12.92 -2.34 -1.02
N SER A 489 -11.59 -2.25 -1.03
CA SER A 489 -10.73 -3.03 -0.11
C SER A 489 -11.10 -2.82 1.35
N MET A 490 -11.36 -1.56 1.74
CA MET A 490 -11.79 -1.23 3.11
C MET A 490 -13.15 -1.83 3.46
N GLU A 491 -14.03 -1.98 2.48
CA GLU A 491 -15.33 -2.64 2.70
C GLU A 491 -15.15 -4.15 2.85
N VAL A 492 -14.29 -4.78 2.04
CA VAL A 492 -13.93 -6.19 2.23
C VAL A 492 -13.33 -6.42 3.62
N LYS A 493 -12.45 -5.53 4.09
CA LYS A 493 -11.89 -5.61 5.44
C LYS A 493 -12.97 -5.56 6.51
N LYS A 494 -13.92 -4.63 6.40
CA LYS A 494 -15.09 -4.56 7.30
C LYS A 494 -15.95 -5.81 7.26
N ILE A 495 -16.21 -6.37 6.07
CA ILE A 495 -16.96 -7.62 5.91
C ILE A 495 -16.24 -8.76 6.65
N VAL A 496 -14.93 -8.89 6.47
CA VAL A 496 -14.10 -9.88 7.18
C VAL A 496 -14.19 -9.68 8.71
N GLU A 497 -14.04 -8.44 9.19
CA GLU A 497 -14.15 -8.11 10.62
C GLU A 497 -15.55 -8.43 11.18
N PHE A 498 -16.62 -8.11 10.45
CA PHE A 498 -17.99 -8.45 10.86
C PHE A 498 -18.24 -9.95 10.85
N LEU A 499 -17.69 -10.69 9.89
CA LEU A 499 -17.77 -12.14 9.84
C LEU A 499 -17.01 -12.80 11.02
N LEU A 500 -15.88 -12.23 11.44
CA LEU A 500 -15.17 -12.66 12.65
C LEU A 500 -16.04 -12.47 13.90
N LEU A 501 -16.64 -11.27 14.07
CA LEU A 501 -17.56 -10.98 15.16
C LEU A 501 -18.81 -11.87 15.13
N ALA A 502 -19.32 -12.19 13.94
CA ALA A 502 -20.49 -13.05 13.75
C ALA A 502 -20.22 -14.47 14.24
N LYS A 503 -19.04 -15.01 13.94
CA LYS A 503 -18.61 -16.32 14.42
C LYS A 503 -18.46 -16.35 15.93
N GLU A 504 -17.94 -15.29 16.54
CA GLU A 504 -17.83 -15.17 18.01
C GLU A 504 -19.23 -15.16 18.67
N LYS A 505 -20.17 -14.36 18.15
CA LYS A 505 -21.56 -14.38 18.64
C LYS A 505 -22.24 -15.73 18.45
N TRP A 506 -21.96 -16.41 17.34
CA TRP A 506 -22.46 -17.76 17.10
C TRP A 506 -21.98 -18.75 18.16
N LYS A 507 -20.68 -18.69 18.52
CA LYS A 507 -20.08 -19.50 19.59
C LYS A 507 -20.74 -19.23 20.94
N MET A 508 -20.89 -17.95 21.32
CA MET A 508 -21.56 -17.59 22.58
C MET A 508 -22.99 -18.15 22.65
N HIS A 509 -23.75 -18.11 21.55
CA HIS A 509 -25.10 -18.66 21.51
C HIS A 509 -25.10 -20.19 21.73
N LYS A 510 -24.17 -20.90 21.07
CA LYS A 510 -23.98 -22.35 21.24
C LYS A 510 -23.60 -22.74 22.67
N GLU A 511 -22.77 -21.93 23.34
CA GLU A 511 -22.37 -22.14 24.73
C GLU A 511 -23.47 -21.83 25.74
N MET A 512 -24.37 -20.88 25.43
CA MET A 512 -25.52 -20.55 26.29
C MET A 512 -26.67 -21.56 26.19
N GLU A 513 -26.87 -22.21 25.04
CA GLU A 513 -27.92 -23.23 24.83
C GLU A 513 -27.57 -24.63 25.38
N GLN A 514 -26.64 -24.73 26.34
CA GLN A 514 -26.25 -25.96 27.02
C GLN A 514 -27.46 -26.86 27.42
N HIS A 515 -27.77 -27.90 26.63
CA HIS A 515 -28.17 -29.29 27.00
C HIS A 515 -29.19 -30.03 26.11
N GLU A 516 -29.74 -29.51 25.01
CA GLU A 516 -30.55 -30.35 24.10
C GLU A 516 -30.23 -30.08 22.62
N HIS A 517 -29.69 -31.11 21.94
CA HIS A 517 -29.40 -31.19 20.51
C HIS A 517 -28.15 -30.45 19.97
N VAL A 518 -26.96 -30.88 20.42
CA VAL A 518 -25.64 -30.46 19.90
C VAL A 518 -25.31 -31.06 18.50
N ASP A 519 -26.27 -31.03 17.58
CA ASP A 519 -26.06 -31.21 16.13
C ASP A 519 -26.63 -30.00 15.34
N LEU A 520 -26.92 -28.91 16.04
CA LEU A 520 -27.47 -27.67 15.46
C LEU A 520 -26.35 -26.89 14.74
N LEU A 521 -26.33 -27.11 13.42
CA LEU A 521 -25.78 -26.27 12.35
C LEU A 521 -24.49 -25.49 12.68
N GLU A 522 -23.37 -26.05 12.23
CA GLU A 522 -22.07 -25.40 12.21
C GLU A 522 -22.13 -24.04 11.47
N PHE A 523 -21.27 -23.11 11.90
CA PHE A 523 -20.99 -21.91 11.12
C PHE A 523 -20.32 -22.35 9.81
N ARG A 524 -21.05 -22.27 8.70
CA ARG A 524 -20.65 -22.78 7.39
C ARG A 524 -20.94 -21.75 6.29
N HIS A 525 -20.59 -22.09 5.05
CA HIS A 525 -20.80 -21.27 3.86
C HIS A 525 -22.25 -20.78 3.66
N GLU A 526 -23.25 -21.50 4.19
CA GLU A 526 -24.64 -21.05 4.21
C GLU A 526 -24.80 -19.75 5.02
N PHE A 527 -24.14 -19.62 6.18
CA PHE A 527 -24.16 -18.40 6.98
C PHE A 527 -23.49 -17.25 6.23
N ILE A 528 -22.34 -17.48 5.61
CA ILE A 528 -21.63 -16.43 4.84
C ILE A 528 -22.54 -15.88 3.75
N SER A 529 -23.27 -16.76 3.07
CA SER A 529 -24.21 -16.38 2.02
C SER A 529 -25.41 -15.60 2.56
N TRP A 530 -25.95 -16.01 3.72
CA TRP A 530 -26.98 -15.25 4.42
C TRP A 530 -26.47 -13.88 4.86
N PHE A 531 -25.26 -13.80 5.41
CA PHE A 531 -24.63 -12.55 5.83
C PHE A 531 -24.50 -11.58 4.65
N PHE A 532 -24.10 -12.07 3.47
CA PHE A 532 -24.01 -11.27 2.25
C PHE A 532 -25.38 -10.75 1.80
N LEU A 533 -26.42 -11.58 1.89
CA LEU A 533 -27.80 -11.15 1.64
C LEU A 533 -28.21 -10.04 2.61
N GLU A 534 -27.94 -10.18 3.91
CA GLU A 534 -28.26 -9.17 4.92
C GLU A 534 -27.45 -7.86 4.73
N TYR A 535 -26.18 -7.98 4.32
CA TYR A 535 -25.26 -6.85 4.19
C TYR A 535 -25.55 -6.02 2.93
N PHE A 536 -25.77 -6.66 1.78
CA PHE A 536 -25.98 -5.96 0.50
C PHE A 536 -27.45 -5.78 0.13
N PHE A 537 -28.34 -6.68 0.56
CA PHE A 537 -29.73 -6.76 0.13
C PHE A 537 -30.68 -6.92 1.33
N ARG A 538 -30.52 -6.04 2.33
CA ARG A 538 -31.24 -6.11 3.61
C ARG A 538 -32.75 -6.26 3.45
N ASP A 539 -33.38 -5.50 2.57
CA ASP A 539 -34.83 -5.53 2.38
C ASP A 539 -35.31 -6.91 1.94
N HIS A 540 -34.52 -7.60 1.11
CA HIS A 540 -34.80 -8.98 0.70
C HIS A 540 -34.63 -9.96 1.86
N ALA A 541 -33.60 -9.79 2.69
CA ALA A 541 -33.41 -10.62 3.88
C ALA A 541 -34.57 -10.45 4.89
N GLU A 542 -35.01 -9.22 5.15
CA GLU A 542 -36.13 -8.93 6.04
C GLU A 542 -37.46 -9.49 5.51
N HIS A 543 -37.69 -9.36 4.20
CA HIS A 543 -38.86 -9.94 3.54
C HIS A 543 -38.91 -11.45 3.69
N LEU A 544 -37.80 -12.16 3.38
CA LEU A 544 -37.70 -13.61 3.51
C LEU A 544 -37.93 -14.08 4.95
N ILE A 545 -37.37 -13.38 5.94
CA ILE A 545 -37.57 -13.73 7.36
C ILE A 545 -39.01 -13.48 7.82
N THR A 546 -39.64 -12.41 7.31
CA THR A 546 -41.04 -12.12 7.60
C THR A 546 -41.94 -13.23 7.06
N TYR A 547 -41.73 -13.65 5.81
CA TYR A 547 -42.46 -14.76 5.20
C TYR A 547 -42.20 -16.09 5.91
N LEU A 548 -40.96 -16.38 6.27
CA LEU A 548 -40.61 -17.59 7.02
C LEU A 548 -41.37 -17.68 8.35
N LYS A 549 -41.55 -16.54 9.04
CA LYS A 549 -42.32 -16.47 10.30
C LYS A 549 -43.82 -16.66 10.08
N LEU A 550 -44.37 -16.12 8.99
CA LEU A 550 -45.80 -16.21 8.67
C LEU A 550 -46.21 -17.61 8.18
N HIS A 551 -45.34 -18.28 7.42
CA HIS A 551 -45.64 -19.56 6.76
C HIS A 551 -44.85 -20.75 7.35
N LYS A 552 -44.55 -20.68 8.66
CA LYS A 552 -43.65 -21.61 9.35
C LYS A 552 -44.07 -23.08 9.19
N GLU A 553 -45.36 -23.38 9.30
CA GLU A 553 -45.91 -24.73 9.23
C GLU A 553 -45.96 -25.26 7.79
N GLU A 554 -46.31 -24.40 6.82
CA GLU A 554 -46.37 -24.74 5.39
C GLU A 554 -44.97 -25.07 4.83
N LEU A 555 -43.95 -24.37 5.33
CA LEU A 555 -42.55 -24.54 4.90
C LEU A 555 -41.81 -25.66 5.63
N ALA A 556 -42.42 -26.31 6.64
CA ALA A 556 -41.75 -27.26 7.52
C ALA A 556 -41.10 -28.47 6.79
N ASN A 557 -41.59 -28.81 5.60
CA ASN A 557 -41.08 -29.90 4.77
C ASN A 557 -40.40 -29.41 3.48
N GLY A 558 -40.27 -28.09 3.30
CA GLY A 558 -39.68 -27.47 2.12
C GLY A 558 -38.19 -27.20 2.24
N SER A 559 -37.64 -26.61 1.19
CA SER A 559 -36.28 -26.06 1.11
C SER A 559 -36.30 -24.54 1.10
N PHE A 560 -35.13 -23.92 1.29
CA PHE A 560 -34.99 -22.47 1.16
C PHE A 560 -35.52 -21.93 -0.18
N MET A 561 -35.38 -22.67 -1.28
CA MET A 561 -35.92 -22.26 -2.56
C MET A 561 -37.45 -22.23 -2.60
N ASP A 562 -38.13 -23.04 -1.79
CA ASP A 562 -39.59 -23.00 -1.65
C ASP A 562 -40.01 -21.71 -0.94
N LEU A 563 -39.27 -21.30 0.10
CA LEU A 563 -39.44 -19.97 0.71
C LEU A 563 -39.24 -18.85 -0.32
N VAL A 564 -38.14 -18.87 -1.08
CA VAL A 564 -37.88 -17.85 -2.12
C VAL A 564 -39.02 -17.80 -3.14
N ARG A 565 -39.50 -18.95 -3.61
CA ARG A 565 -40.59 -19.05 -4.61
C ARG A 565 -41.91 -18.48 -4.09
N ILE A 566 -42.21 -18.69 -2.82
CA ILE A 566 -43.44 -18.20 -2.18
C ILE A 566 -43.32 -16.70 -1.88
N SER A 567 -42.17 -16.27 -1.35
CA SER A 567 -41.89 -14.87 -1.05
C SER A 567 -41.76 -14.00 -2.30
N TYR A 568 -41.33 -14.56 -3.42
CA TYR A 568 -41.13 -13.89 -4.70
C TYR A 568 -41.85 -14.66 -5.83
N PRO A 569 -43.17 -14.42 -6.04
CA PRO A 569 -43.92 -15.07 -7.11
C PRO A 569 -43.40 -14.73 -8.51
N ILE A 570 -42.70 -13.59 -8.64
CA ILE A 570 -41.88 -13.20 -9.80
C ILE A 570 -40.43 -13.23 -9.34
N GLN A 571 -39.52 -13.71 -10.19
CA GLN A 571 -38.10 -13.88 -9.82
C GLN A 571 -37.55 -12.61 -9.15
N PRO A 572 -36.86 -12.73 -7.99
CA PRO A 572 -36.29 -11.59 -7.30
C PRO A 572 -35.10 -11.06 -8.11
N LEU A 573 -35.39 -10.13 -9.02
CA LEU A 573 -34.38 -9.25 -9.58
C LEU A 573 -34.34 -8.00 -8.71
N ASP A 574 -33.16 -7.67 -8.20
CA ASP A 574 -32.84 -6.26 -7.99
C ASP A 574 -32.60 -5.67 -9.39
N GLU A 575 -32.94 -4.40 -9.65
CA GLU A 575 -32.77 -3.74 -10.95
C GLU A 575 -31.34 -3.88 -11.51
N ARG A 576 -30.38 -4.24 -10.65
CA ARG A 576 -28.96 -4.34 -10.97
C ARG A 576 -28.29 -5.68 -10.61
N PHE A 577 -28.99 -6.67 -10.05
CA PHE A 577 -28.35 -7.92 -9.60
C PHE A 577 -29.29 -9.13 -9.53
N ASP A 578 -28.83 -10.30 -10.00
CA ASP A 578 -29.54 -11.59 -9.85
C ASP A 578 -29.24 -12.23 -8.49
N LEU A 579 -30.22 -12.12 -7.58
CA LEU A 579 -30.15 -12.64 -6.22
C LEU A 579 -29.99 -14.16 -6.15
N LYS A 580 -30.32 -14.91 -7.21
CA LYS A 580 -30.09 -16.37 -7.25
C LYS A 580 -28.62 -16.72 -7.04
N THR A 581 -27.72 -15.82 -7.43
CA THR A 581 -26.28 -16.00 -7.27
C THR A 581 -25.86 -16.05 -5.80
N LEU A 582 -26.58 -15.37 -4.90
CA LEU A 582 -26.36 -15.46 -3.45
C LEU A 582 -27.07 -16.65 -2.81
N PHE A 583 -28.13 -17.18 -3.45
CA PHE A 583 -28.87 -18.33 -2.94
C PHE A 583 -28.20 -19.67 -3.19
N VAL A 584 -27.11 -19.70 -3.96
CA VAL A 584 -26.35 -20.91 -4.33
C VAL A 584 -26.09 -21.83 -3.16
N PHE A 585 -25.62 -21.26 -2.05
CA PHE A 585 -25.26 -22.00 -0.85
C PHE A 585 -26.45 -22.18 0.10
N LEU A 586 -27.51 -21.39 -0.06
CA LEU A 586 -28.71 -21.46 0.77
C LEU A 586 -29.77 -22.43 0.21
N LYS A 587 -29.75 -22.71 -1.10
CA LYS A 587 -30.83 -23.39 -1.83
C LYS A 587 -31.25 -24.73 -1.23
N ASP A 588 -30.30 -25.48 -0.66
CA ASP A 588 -30.51 -26.83 -0.14
C ASP A 588 -30.74 -26.83 1.39
N VAL A 589 -30.77 -25.66 2.05
CA VAL A 589 -31.07 -25.57 3.48
C VAL A 589 -32.50 -26.07 3.70
N PRO A 590 -32.71 -27.17 4.45
CA PRO A 590 -34.03 -27.70 4.71
C PRO A 590 -34.77 -26.76 5.68
N LEU A 591 -36.02 -26.43 5.40
CA LEU A 591 -36.85 -25.58 6.27
C LEU A 591 -37.60 -26.40 7.32
N ASN A 592 -37.02 -27.50 7.78
CA ASN A 592 -37.48 -28.17 8.99
C ASN A 592 -37.26 -27.25 10.23
N PRO A 593 -37.84 -27.55 11.40
CA PRO A 593 -37.73 -26.67 12.57
C PRO A 593 -36.29 -26.23 12.90
N LYS A 594 -35.30 -27.10 12.68
CA LYS A 594 -33.88 -26.79 12.88
C LYS A 594 -33.34 -25.79 11.86
N GLY A 595 -33.63 -25.97 10.57
CA GLY A 595 -33.17 -25.04 9.54
C GLY A 595 -33.91 -23.70 9.56
N GLN A 596 -35.17 -23.67 10.01
CA GLN A 596 -35.86 -22.41 10.28
C GLN A 596 -35.19 -21.64 11.43
N GLN A 597 -34.86 -22.33 12.53
CA GLN A 597 -34.13 -21.75 13.65
C GLN A 597 -32.75 -21.23 13.19
N TYR A 598 -32.05 -21.97 12.32
CA TYR A 598 -30.79 -21.53 11.73
C TYR A 598 -30.89 -20.21 10.99
N LEU A 599 -31.87 -20.06 10.10
CA LEU A 599 -32.03 -18.82 9.33
C LEU A 599 -32.42 -17.65 10.24
N LEU A 600 -33.28 -17.89 11.24
CA LEU A 600 -33.66 -16.88 12.22
C LEU A 600 -32.45 -16.43 13.06
N LEU A 601 -31.64 -17.37 13.52
CA LEU A 601 -30.40 -17.08 14.28
C LEU A 601 -29.38 -16.35 13.40
N SER A 602 -29.21 -16.79 12.15
CA SER A 602 -28.31 -16.17 11.17
C SER A 602 -28.69 -14.71 10.92
N HIS A 603 -29.99 -14.46 10.74
CA HIS A 603 -30.53 -13.11 10.61
C HIS A 603 -30.32 -12.28 11.89
N GLN A 604 -30.62 -12.81 13.07
CA GLN A 604 -30.43 -12.11 14.34
C GLN A 604 -28.97 -11.71 14.57
N ILE A 605 -28.04 -12.64 14.37
CA ILE A 605 -26.60 -12.38 14.54
C ILE A 605 -26.14 -11.33 13.53
N SER A 606 -26.45 -11.51 12.24
CA SER A 606 -26.06 -10.57 11.18
C SER A 606 -26.61 -9.16 11.46
N LYS A 607 -27.90 -9.05 11.79
CA LYS A 607 -28.58 -7.78 12.12
C LYS A 607 -28.02 -7.10 13.36
N SER A 608 -27.45 -7.86 14.30
CA SER A 608 -26.83 -7.32 15.52
C SER A 608 -25.40 -6.81 15.33
N ILE A 609 -24.78 -7.08 14.18
CA ILE A 609 -23.38 -6.75 13.88
C ILE A 609 -23.32 -5.71 12.76
N ILE A 610 -24.11 -5.91 11.71
CA ILE A 610 -24.15 -5.00 10.59
C ILE A 610 -24.81 -3.70 11.07
N PRO A 611 -24.08 -2.56 11.08
CA PRO A 611 -24.65 -1.31 11.54
C PRO A 611 -25.88 -0.96 10.69
N ARG A 612 -26.92 -0.45 11.35
CA ARG A 612 -27.97 0.24 10.63
C ARG A 612 -27.32 1.51 10.09
N ASN A 613 -27.20 1.63 8.77
CA ASN A 613 -27.21 2.96 8.17
C ASN A 613 -28.59 3.55 8.48
N THR A 614 -28.74 4.10 9.69
CA THR A 614 -29.68 5.19 9.91
C THR A 614 -29.13 6.29 9.03
N GLY A 615 -29.74 6.48 7.86
CA GLY A 615 -29.53 7.69 7.09
C GLY A 615 -30.13 8.86 7.86
N GLU A 616 -29.46 9.26 8.95
CA GLU A 616 -29.54 10.55 9.62
C GLU A 616 -28.16 11.18 9.62
#